data_AF-A0A139SU43-F1
#
_entry.id   AF-A0A139SU43-F1
#
_cell.length_a   1.000
_cell.length_b   1.000
_cell.length_c   1.000
_cell.angle_alpha   90.00
_cell.angle_beta   90.00
_cell.angle_gamma   90.00
#
_symmetry.space_group_name_H-M   'P 1'
#
loop_
_entity.id
_entity.type
_entity.pdbx_description
1 polymer ?
#
loop_
_entity_poly.entity_id
_entity_poly.type
_entity_poly.pdbx_seq_one_letter_code
_entity_poly.pdbx_strand_id
1 'polypeptide(L)'
;MGLFDRLFTPRKPSLPAPPALRASVPAPAGQTSQASSPATVPPAHQSPDTTASTDGEAETHSTARGSARQRLVEARERLDARDSAAALAIYEELLADESGGAGARADVLVTISGDLGSTGHLREITEIVGPRYDAQKHGPATGLNLLQAYIALRNVDAAQHILDILFGLGRPELEERLHGFSNAIAELMAQGQFASDGPISPSVGPEGGALDASVATQQNETARVNLVTISKPIWSYGLEDALGELFPAREGAKGVRRVAFAQLALPGLENIMTLAAQPEEEMGRLSRAIPLWLAETFSYSPLYAPLAAIGVQGTPGQPGHYALFANEWTTDNLRQLVESAAQEGAAGGAGGLDYIFTGALQQRSGDYTLTLRVWEVRKFRERKKIVLRWTPATADAELSKLHAYLRQFMEWREGPEGREAEEGGASEGGSPPAAPLRYAAPTQPSRWLDTLGTSLTLFLASKNVLDRGQVPPLDAPLRAAVDHATGTRGTPEETATALAALTLLARARELGTAEPATLEELTATLRESDSPETPPLQPLLTQALSALDL
;
A
#
# COMPACT_ATOMS: atom_id res chain seq x y z
N MET A 1 -6.74 -17.63 -20.23
CA MET A 1 -7.75 -16.67 -19.72
C MET A 1 -7.35 -16.27 -18.31
N GLY A 2 -7.03 -15.01 -18.11
CA GLY A 2 -6.49 -14.51 -16.83
C GLY A 2 -7.58 -14.05 -15.88
N LEU A 3 -7.20 -13.76 -14.62
CA LEU A 3 -8.14 -13.24 -13.61
C LEU A 3 -8.75 -11.89 -14.01
N PHE A 4 -8.01 -11.06 -14.77
CA PHE A 4 -8.45 -9.73 -15.22
C PHE A 4 -9.67 -9.75 -16.15
N ASP A 5 -9.82 -10.74 -17.03
CA ASP A 5 -10.96 -10.86 -17.97
C ASP A 5 -12.32 -10.87 -17.24
N ARG A 6 -12.35 -11.45 -16.03
CA ARG A 6 -13.55 -11.68 -15.23
C ARG A 6 -13.95 -10.50 -14.34
N LEU A 7 -13.05 -9.53 -14.14
CA LEU A 7 -13.29 -8.37 -13.27
C LEU A 7 -13.69 -7.11 -14.05
N PHE A 8 -13.29 -7.01 -15.33
CA PHE A 8 -13.46 -5.79 -16.13
C PHE A 8 -14.32 -5.94 -17.39
N THR A 9 -14.92 -7.11 -17.64
CA THR A 9 -15.96 -7.23 -18.67
C THR A 9 -17.25 -6.49 -18.23
N PRO A 10 -17.69 -5.42 -18.92
CA PRO A 10 -18.90 -4.71 -18.53
C PRO A 10 -20.12 -5.63 -18.71
N ARG A 11 -20.82 -5.90 -17.60
CA ARG A 11 -22.00 -6.75 -17.58
C ARG A 11 -23.11 -6.09 -18.42
N LYS A 12 -23.29 -6.57 -19.65
CA LYS A 12 -24.24 -6.03 -20.63
C LYS A 12 -25.62 -5.87 -19.97
N PRO A 13 -26.20 -4.66 -19.88
CA PRO A 13 -27.42 -4.44 -19.12
C PRO A 13 -28.56 -5.25 -19.72
N SER A 14 -29.14 -6.14 -18.92
CA SER A 14 -30.30 -6.92 -19.30
C SER A 14 -31.52 -6.00 -19.36
N LEU A 15 -31.83 -5.51 -20.57
CA LEU A 15 -33.06 -4.80 -20.84
C LEU A 15 -34.26 -5.61 -20.30
N PRO A 16 -35.21 -5.00 -19.57
CA PRO A 16 -36.44 -5.69 -19.21
C PRO A 16 -37.19 -6.11 -20.48
N ALA A 17 -37.77 -7.31 -20.46
CA ALA A 17 -38.47 -7.83 -21.64
C ALA A 17 -39.61 -6.89 -22.07
N PRO A 18 -39.76 -6.61 -23.37
CA PRO A 18 -40.81 -5.71 -23.85
C PRO A 18 -42.20 -6.28 -23.53
N PRO A 19 -43.17 -5.46 -23.08
CA PRO A 19 -44.52 -5.92 -22.81
C PRO A 19 -45.16 -6.44 -24.10
N ALA A 20 -45.80 -7.60 -24.02
CA ALA A 20 -46.43 -8.23 -25.17
C ALA A 20 -47.56 -7.37 -25.75
N LEU A 21 -47.40 -6.93 -27.01
CA LEU A 21 -48.44 -6.25 -27.77
C LEU A 21 -49.65 -7.16 -27.95
N ARG A 22 -50.67 -6.98 -27.10
CA ARG A 22 -52.04 -7.46 -27.36
C ARG A 22 -52.87 -6.35 -27.98
N ALA A 23 -53.73 -6.74 -28.91
CA ALA A 23 -54.40 -5.83 -29.84
C ALA A 23 -55.56 -5.04 -29.21
N SER A 24 -56.05 -4.08 -29.99
CA SER A 24 -56.95 -2.99 -29.62
C SER A 24 -58.31 -3.38 -29.02
N VAL A 25 -58.78 -2.44 -28.18
CA VAL A 25 -60.13 -2.23 -27.64
C VAL A 25 -61.26 -2.47 -28.67
N PRO A 26 -62.36 -3.12 -28.26
CA PRO A 26 -63.64 -2.38 -28.20
C PRO A 26 -64.17 -2.14 -26.77
N ALA A 27 -64.89 -1.04 -26.60
CA ALA A 27 -65.74 -0.73 -25.45
C ALA A 27 -67.16 -1.36 -25.66
N PRO A 28 -68.17 -1.24 -24.76
CA PRO A 28 -68.26 -0.33 -23.59
C PRO A 28 -68.98 -0.90 -22.34
N ALA A 29 -69.43 0.03 -21.48
CA ALA A 29 -70.58 -0.03 -20.58
C ALA A 29 -70.39 -0.49 -19.11
N GLY A 30 -70.67 0.45 -18.19
CA GLY A 30 -71.72 0.22 -17.20
C GLY A 30 -71.35 0.28 -15.71
N GLN A 31 -71.95 1.25 -15.01
CA GLN A 31 -72.47 1.13 -13.62
C GLN A 31 -71.47 0.93 -12.45
N THR A 32 -71.77 1.32 -11.21
CA THR A 32 -72.32 2.58 -10.64
C THR A 32 -72.12 2.52 -9.11
N SER A 33 -71.92 3.67 -8.44
CA SER A 33 -72.19 3.86 -6.99
C SER A 33 -71.28 3.09 -5.99
N GLN A 34 -71.11 3.51 -4.73
CA GLN A 34 -71.48 4.77 -4.04
C GLN A 34 -70.55 5.08 -2.84
N ALA A 35 -70.77 6.27 -2.28
CA ALA A 35 -70.25 6.83 -1.01
C ALA A 35 -70.43 5.88 0.22
N SER A 36 -69.81 6.09 1.40
CA SER A 36 -69.75 7.37 2.14
C SER A 36 -68.65 7.47 3.22
N SER A 37 -68.34 8.71 3.60
CA SER A 37 -67.59 9.16 4.80
C SER A 37 -68.57 9.54 5.94
N PRO A 38 -68.23 10.28 7.04
CA PRO A 38 -66.95 10.54 7.76
C PRO A 38 -67.09 10.45 9.34
N ALA A 39 -66.10 10.99 10.08
CA ALA A 39 -66.21 11.79 11.34
C ALA A 39 -65.88 11.22 12.77
N THR A 40 -64.81 11.76 13.38
CA THR A 40 -64.77 12.59 14.63
C THR A 40 -65.15 12.04 16.05
N VAL A 41 -64.14 11.67 16.88
CA VAL A 41 -63.58 12.42 18.08
C VAL A 41 -64.53 13.02 19.17
N PRO A 42 -64.25 13.08 20.53
CA PRO A 42 -63.25 12.42 21.41
C PRO A 42 -63.77 11.67 22.73
N PRO A 43 -63.57 12.07 24.04
CA PRO A 43 -62.75 11.29 25.02
C PRO A 43 -63.31 11.02 26.46
N ALA A 44 -62.62 10.16 27.25
CA ALA A 44 -62.77 9.97 28.72
C ALA A 44 -61.62 9.10 29.34
N HIS A 45 -61.43 8.93 30.67
CA HIS A 45 -61.19 9.91 31.77
C HIS A 45 -60.70 9.23 33.10
N GLN A 46 -60.10 10.00 34.03
CA GLN A 46 -59.96 9.81 35.51
C GLN A 46 -58.89 8.86 36.16
N SER A 47 -58.22 9.43 37.18
CA SER A 47 -57.56 8.79 38.34
C SER A 47 -58.40 9.04 39.62
N PRO A 48 -58.05 8.55 40.83
CA PRO A 48 -57.02 9.16 41.73
C PRO A 48 -56.18 8.05 42.43
N ASP A 49 -55.63 8.04 43.67
CA ASP A 49 -55.47 8.91 44.89
C ASP A 49 -54.39 8.22 45.77
N THR A 50 -53.60 8.77 46.73
CA THR A 50 -53.21 10.11 47.25
C THR A 50 -51.65 10.08 47.43
N THR A 51 -50.81 10.65 48.34
CA THR A 51 -50.70 11.59 49.51
C THR A 51 -49.19 12.00 49.56
N ALA A 52 -48.72 13.20 49.90
CA ALA A 52 -48.72 13.95 51.19
C ALA A 52 -47.95 13.22 52.33
N SER A 53 -47.00 13.77 53.11
CA SER A 53 -46.49 15.14 53.42
C SER A 53 -45.16 14.99 54.22
N THR A 54 -44.28 15.94 54.59
CA THR A 54 -43.91 17.38 54.35
C THR A 54 -42.68 17.65 55.28
N ASP A 55 -41.68 18.54 55.14
CA ASP A 55 -41.13 19.47 54.12
C ASP A 55 -39.69 19.88 54.58
N GLY A 56 -38.91 20.68 53.82
CA GLY A 56 -37.63 21.25 54.30
C GLY A 56 -36.79 22.01 53.25
N GLU A 57 -36.62 23.32 53.41
CA GLU A 57 -35.96 24.23 52.44
C GLU A 57 -34.43 24.29 52.58
N ALA A 58 -33.73 24.40 51.44
CA ALA A 58 -32.39 25.00 51.34
C ALA A 58 -32.08 25.40 49.89
N GLU A 59 -32.55 26.57 49.43
CA GLU A 59 -32.03 27.16 48.19
C GLU A 59 -30.60 27.69 48.42
N THR A 60 -29.67 27.37 47.52
CA THR A 60 -28.48 28.21 47.31
C THR A 60 -27.98 28.03 45.87
N HIS A 61 -27.63 29.12 45.20
CA HIS A 61 -27.47 29.14 43.74
C HIS A 61 -26.24 28.36 43.23
N SER A 62 -26.49 27.41 42.32
CA SER A 62 -25.55 27.10 41.23
C SER A 62 -26.29 26.57 40.00
N THR A 63 -26.96 27.48 39.28
CA THR A 63 -27.48 27.19 37.95
C THR A 63 -26.33 27.11 36.93
N ALA A 64 -26.40 26.16 36.00
CA ALA A 64 -25.45 25.93 34.90
C ALA A 64 -24.09 25.25 35.25
N ARG A 65 -24.16 24.08 35.90
CA ARG A 65 -23.32 22.93 35.48
C ARG A 65 -24.21 21.71 35.24
N GLY A 66 -24.17 21.17 34.03
CA GLY A 66 -24.78 19.85 33.75
C GLY A 66 -24.05 18.75 34.53
N SER A 67 -24.71 17.62 34.79
CA SER A 67 -24.04 16.48 35.42
C SER A 67 -22.84 16.02 34.58
N ALA A 68 -21.79 15.48 35.22
CA ALA A 68 -20.57 15.05 34.52
C ALA A 68 -20.86 14.15 33.30
N ARG A 69 -21.87 13.27 33.41
CA ARG A 69 -22.32 12.41 32.30
C ARG A 69 -22.95 13.17 31.14
N GLN A 70 -23.71 14.23 31.41
CA GLN A 70 -24.25 15.12 30.36
C GLN A 70 -23.13 15.90 29.67
N ARG A 71 -22.13 16.38 30.43
CA ARG A 71 -20.95 17.08 29.86
C ARG A 71 -20.12 16.18 28.96
N LEU A 72 -19.94 14.91 29.32
CA LEU A 72 -19.27 13.92 28.47
C LEU A 72 -20.06 13.64 27.18
N VAL A 73 -21.39 13.56 27.24
CA VAL A 73 -22.23 13.41 26.04
C VAL A 73 -22.19 14.67 25.17
N GLU A 74 -22.22 15.87 25.74
CA GLU A 74 -22.08 17.11 24.97
C GLU A 74 -20.71 17.18 24.27
N ALA A 75 -19.62 16.87 24.98
CA ALA A 75 -18.28 16.82 24.39
C ALA A 75 -18.15 15.75 23.30
N ARG A 76 -18.81 14.60 23.45
CA ARG A 76 -18.92 13.56 22.42
C ARG A 76 -19.64 14.09 21.17
N GLU A 77 -20.79 14.74 21.35
CA GLU A 77 -21.55 15.36 20.25
C GLU A 77 -20.73 16.44 19.53
N ARG A 78 -19.91 17.21 20.25
CA ARG A 78 -18.94 18.15 19.66
C ARG A 78 -17.85 17.45 18.84
N LEU A 79 -17.25 16.37 19.35
CA LEU A 79 -16.26 15.59 18.60
C LEU A 79 -16.86 15.00 17.31
N ASP A 80 -18.06 14.41 17.40
CA ASP A 80 -18.74 13.81 16.25
C ASP A 80 -19.18 14.88 15.22
N ALA A 81 -19.47 16.11 15.68
CA ALA A 81 -19.67 17.29 14.85
C ALA A 81 -18.35 17.95 14.33
N ARG A 82 -17.18 17.39 14.66
CA ARG A 82 -15.82 17.91 14.35
C ARG A 82 -15.47 19.26 15.01
N ASP A 83 -16.19 19.65 16.06
CA ASP A 83 -15.88 20.81 16.90
C ASP A 83 -14.93 20.39 18.05
N SER A 84 -13.72 19.95 17.68
CA SER A 84 -12.72 19.46 18.65
C SER A 84 -12.33 20.53 19.67
N ALA A 85 -12.35 21.82 19.28
CA ALA A 85 -12.01 22.92 20.18
C ALA A 85 -13.04 23.06 21.33
N ALA A 86 -14.35 23.00 21.04
CA ALA A 86 -15.35 23.01 22.10
C ALA A 86 -15.34 21.71 22.91
N ALA A 87 -15.11 20.55 22.28
CA ALA A 87 -15.01 19.27 22.99
C ALA A 87 -13.88 19.28 24.04
N LEU A 88 -12.68 19.71 23.64
CA LEU A 88 -11.52 19.82 24.52
C LEU A 88 -11.77 20.81 25.66
N ALA A 89 -12.37 21.97 25.38
CA ALA A 89 -12.74 22.93 26.43
C ALA A 89 -13.71 22.33 27.47
N ILE A 90 -14.70 21.52 27.05
CA ILE A 90 -15.61 20.83 27.97
C ILE A 90 -14.87 19.76 28.79
N TYR A 91 -13.95 19.00 28.18
CA TYR A 91 -13.13 18.01 28.90
C TYR A 91 -12.17 18.67 29.90
N GLU A 92 -11.51 19.77 29.53
CA GLU A 92 -10.64 20.54 30.43
C GLU A 92 -11.43 21.12 31.60
N GLU A 93 -12.57 21.76 31.36
CA GLU A 93 -13.41 22.32 32.43
C GLU A 93 -14.05 21.24 33.32
N LEU A 94 -14.23 20.01 32.81
CA LEU A 94 -14.63 18.85 33.61
C LEU A 94 -13.46 18.29 34.45
N LEU A 95 -12.22 18.40 33.97
CA LEU A 95 -11.01 17.88 34.62
C LEU A 95 -10.25 18.91 35.48
N ALA A 96 -10.69 20.18 35.47
CA ALA A 96 -10.20 21.29 36.28
C ALA A 96 -10.93 21.44 37.63
N ASP A 97 -11.99 20.67 37.91
CA ASP A 97 -12.68 20.71 39.19
C ASP A 97 -11.91 19.90 40.27
N GLU A 98 -10.86 20.54 40.81
CA GLU A 98 -9.94 19.99 41.81
C GLU A 98 -10.62 19.58 43.13
N SER A 99 -11.89 19.95 43.33
CA SER A 99 -12.77 19.59 44.47
C SER A 99 -13.07 18.09 44.60
N GLY A 100 -12.36 17.23 43.87
CA GLY A 100 -12.60 15.78 43.77
C GLY A 100 -13.74 15.38 42.82
N GLY A 101 -14.27 16.31 42.01
CA GLY A 101 -15.55 16.15 41.31
C GLY A 101 -15.55 15.14 40.15
N ALA A 102 -14.54 15.20 39.28
CA ALA A 102 -14.50 14.40 38.05
C ALA A 102 -13.09 13.97 37.60
N GLY A 103 -12.06 14.79 37.78
CA GLY A 103 -10.66 14.42 37.45
C GLY A 103 -10.07 13.25 38.24
N ALA A 104 -10.71 12.86 39.34
CA ALA A 104 -10.34 11.71 40.17
C ALA A 104 -11.24 10.47 39.94
N ARG A 105 -12.05 10.45 38.87
CA ARG A 105 -13.01 9.39 38.59
C ARG A 105 -12.58 8.50 37.44
N ALA A 106 -12.52 7.19 37.70
CA ALA A 106 -12.22 6.17 36.70
C ALA A 106 -13.15 6.21 35.48
N ASP A 107 -14.46 6.39 35.71
CA ASP A 107 -15.46 6.41 34.66
C ASP A 107 -15.39 7.67 33.78
N VAL A 108 -14.90 8.78 34.30
CA VAL A 108 -14.67 10.00 33.52
C VAL A 108 -13.43 9.86 32.65
N LEU A 109 -12.28 9.49 33.23
CA LEU A 109 -11.01 9.41 32.48
C LEU A 109 -11.00 8.29 31.43
N VAL A 110 -11.70 7.16 31.67
CA VAL A 110 -11.82 6.10 30.66
C VAL A 110 -12.70 6.53 29.48
N THR A 111 -13.76 7.31 29.72
CA THR A 111 -14.60 7.86 28.65
C THR A 111 -13.84 8.91 27.85
N ILE A 112 -13.20 9.89 28.49
CA ILE A 112 -12.42 10.93 27.79
C ILE A 112 -11.30 10.32 26.95
N SER A 113 -10.51 9.38 27.50
CA SER A 113 -9.46 8.71 26.73
C SER A 113 -10.00 7.80 25.61
N GLY A 114 -11.17 7.19 25.79
CA GLY A 114 -11.84 6.42 24.75
C GLY A 114 -12.41 7.28 23.61
N ASP A 115 -13.03 8.41 23.94
CA ASP A 115 -13.61 9.33 22.97
C ASP A 115 -12.53 10.01 22.12
N LEU A 116 -11.51 10.59 22.74
CA LEU A 116 -10.34 11.15 22.07
C LEU A 116 -9.61 10.08 21.23
N GLY A 117 -9.46 8.86 21.76
CA GLY A 117 -8.84 7.74 21.07
C GLY A 117 -9.62 7.30 19.82
N SER A 118 -10.95 7.21 19.93
CA SER A 118 -11.85 6.86 18.81
C SER A 118 -11.90 7.92 17.70
N THR A 119 -11.43 9.14 17.98
CA THR A 119 -11.48 10.30 17.07
C THR A 119 -10.10 10.79 16.63
N GLY A 120 -9.02 10.12 17.06
CA GLY A 120 -7.64 10.39 16.62
C GLY A 120 -6.89 11.47 17.40
N HIS A 121 -7.47 12.02 18.47
CA HIS A 121 -6.88 13.07 19.31
C HIS A 121 -5.87 12.50 20.32
N LEU A 122 -4.81 11.87 19.80
CA LEU A 122 -3.86 11.09 20.61
C LEU A 122 -2.91 11.96 21.44
N ARG A 123 -2.55 13.15 20.96
CA ARG A 123 -1.72 14.13 21.69
C ARG A 123 -2.46 14.58 22.94
N GLU A 124 -3.72 14.91 22.76
CA GLU A 124 -4.65 15.43 23.76
C GLU A 124 -4.89 14.40 24.88
N ILE A 125 -4.91 13.09 24.58
CA ILE A 125 -4.86 12.04 25.61
C ILE A 125 -3.61 12.18 26.48
N THR A 126 -2.43 12.34 25.87
CA THR A 126 -1.17 12.40 26.64
C THR A 126 -1.00 13.69 27.45
N GLU A 127 -1.59 14.80 26.99
CA GLU A 127 -1.52 16.11 27.64
C GLU A 127 -2.61 16.27 28.73
N ILE A 128 -3.82 15.75 28.51
CA ILE A 128 -4.98 15.94 29.41
C ILE A 128 -5.17 14.76 30.37
N VAL A 129 -5.07 13.51 29.90
CA VAL A 129 -5.28 12.30 30.71
C VAL A 129 -3.98 11.86 31.38
N GLY A 130 -2.84 11.98 30.70
CA GLY A 130 -1.51 11.57 31.19
C GLY A 130 -1.18 12.08 32.60
N PRO A 131 -1.17 13.41 32.86
CA PRO A 131 -0.84 13.97 34.16
C PRO A 131 -1.82 13.63 35.30
N ARG A 132 -2.97 13.03 34.98
CA ARG A 132 -4.05 12.68 35.93
C ARG A 132 -4.19 11.17 36.12
N TYR A 133 -3.42 10.35 35.39
CA TYR A 133 -3.55 8.90 35.48
C TYR A 133 -2.98 8.34 36.79
N ASP A 134 -3.72 7.40 37.37
CA ASP A 134 -3.37 6.64 38.58
C ASP A 134 -3.99 5.26 38.37
N ALA A 135 -3.16 4.22 38.29
CA ALA A 135 -3.65 2.89 37.91
C ALA A 135 -4.49 2.21 39.00
N GLN A 136 -4.34 2.61 40.26
CA GLN A 136 -5.13 2.09 41.39
C GLN A 136 -6.49 2.79 41.51
N LYS A 137 -6.56 4.10 41.19
CA LYS A 137 -7.83 4.86 41.17
C LYS A 137 -8.61 4.71 39.87
N HIS A 138 -7.93 4.76 38.73
CA HIS A 138 -8.52 4.90 37.39
C HIS A 138 -8.48 3.62 36.56
N GLY A 139 -7.87 2.56 37.10
CA GLY A 139 -7.90 1.20 36.55
C GLY A 139 -7.08 1.01 35.27
N PRO A 140 -7.03 -0.24 34.74
CA PRO A 140 -6.19 -0.58 33.60
C PRO A 140 -6.69 -0.02 32.26
N ALA A 141 -8.01 0.18 32.08
CA ALA A 141 -8.56 0.59 30.79
C ALA A 141 -8.05 1.97 30.33
N THR A 142 -8.06 2.96 31.23
CA THR A 142 -7.48 4.30 30.99
C THR A 142 -5.98 4.23 30.70
N GLY A 143 -5.25 3.37 31.42
CA GLY A 143 -3.81 3.16 31.19
C GLY A 143 -3.51 2.50 29.85
N LEU A 144 -4.34 1.55 29.40
CA LEU A 144 -4.22 0.91 28.08
C LEU A 144 -4.44 1.94 26.95
N ASN A 145 -5.43 2.83 27.09
CA ASN A 145 -5.66 3.92 26.13
C ASN A 145 -4.45 4.89 26.09
N LEU A 146 -3.91 5.26 27.25
CA LEU A 146 -2.75 6.14 27.39
C LEU A 146 -1.47 5.49 26.84
N LEU A 147 -1.27 4.20 27.08
CA LEU A 147 -0.18 3.39 26.52
C LEU A 147 -0.24 3.35 24.98
N GLN A 148 -1.43 3.13 24.42
CA GLN A 148 -1.65 3.15 22.97
C GLN A 148 -1.36 4.54 22.39
N ALA A 149 -1.72 5.63 23.08
CA ALA A 149 -1.40 7.00 22.66
C ALA A 149 0.12 7.27 22.67
N TYR A 150 0.84 6.92 23.74
CA TYR A 150 2.30 7.11 23.79
C TYR A 150 3.05 6.26 22.74
N ILE A 151 2.63 5.03 22.49
CA ILE A 151 3.19 4.18 21.42
C ILE A 151 2.96 4.80 20.05
N ALA A 152 1.74 5.26 19.75
CA ALA A 152 1.42 5.90 18.47
C ALA A 152 2.18 7.21 18.24
N LEU A 153 2.42 7.99 19.31
CA LEU A 153 3.24 9.20 19.29
C LEU A 153 4.76 8.93 19.37
N ARG A 154 5.17 7.65 19.41
CA ARG A 154 6.56 7.19 19.58
C ARG A 154 7.28 7.75 20.82
N ASN A 155 6.54 8.10 21.87
CA ASN A 155 7.10 8.47 23.18
C ASN A 155 7.43 7.19 23.96
N VAL A 156 8.59 6.62 23.66
CA VAL A 156 9.05 5.31 24.16
C VAL A 156 9.17 5.28 25.68
N ASP A 157 9.76 6.32 26.29
CA ASP A 157 9.99 6.36 27.74
C ASP A 157 8.67 6.42 28.52
N ALA A 158 7.71 7.24 28.07
CA ALA A 158 6.39 7.31 28.69
C ALA A 158 5.57 6.02 28.43
N ALA A 159 5.70 5.41 27.24
CA ALA A 159 5.06 4.14 26.94
C ALA A 159 5.58 3.02 27.86
N GLN A 160 6.90 2.91 28.06
CA GLN A 160 7.48 1.94 28.99
C GLN A 160 7.02 2.21 30.44
N HIS A 161 7.00 3.46 30.88
CA HIS A 161 6.55 3.82 32.23
C HIS A 161 5.09 3.39 32.50
N ILE A 162 4.17 3.62 31.55
CA ILE A 162 2.78 3.17 31.68
C ILE A 162 2.67 1.64 31.59
N LEU A 163 3.50 0.98 30.78
CA LEU A 163 3.55 -0.49 30.71
C LEU A 163 3.97 -1.11 32.05
N ASP A 164 5.01 -0.58 32.69
CA ASP A 164 5.50 -1.04 34.00
C ASP A 164 4.44 -0.86 35.09
N ILE A 165 3.76 0.29 35.08
CA ILE A 165 2.61 0.57 35.97
C ILE A 165 1.48 -0.44 35.78
N LEU A 166 1.17 -0.82 34.53
CA LEU A 166 0.10 -1.79 34.23
C LEU A 166 0.48 -3.23 34.61
N PHE A 167 1.72 -3.66 34.41
CA PHE A 167 2.20 -4.94 34.96
C PHE A 167 2.16 -4.93 36.50
N GLY A 168 2.47 -3.79 37.13
CA GLY A 168 2.35 -3.58 38.58
C GLY A 168 0.94 -3.73 39.16
N LEU A 169 -0.11 -3.84 38.33
CA LEU A 169 -1.46 -4.16 38.79
C LEU A 169 -1.70 -5.65 39.07
N GLY A 170 -0.81 -6.55 38.63
CA GLY A 170 -0.91 -8.00 38.89
C GLY A 170 -2.21 -8.63 38.38
N ARG A 171 -2.56 -8.37 37.11
CA ARG A 171 -3.82 -8.80 36.47
C ARG A 171 -3.55 -9.87 35.39
N PRO A 172 -3.74 -11.18 35.68
CA PRO A 172 -3.49 -12.24 34.71
C PRO A 172 -4.26 -12.07 33.40
N GLU A 173 -5.46 -11.52 33.47
CA GLU A 173 -6.32 -11.21 32.32
C GLU A 173 -5.77 -10.12 31.37
N LEU A 174 -4.67 -9.45 31.75
CA LEU A 174 -3.98 -8.44 30.94
C LEU A 174 -2.58 -8.86 30.48
N GLU A 175 -1.96 -9.88 31.09
CA GLU A 175 -0.54 -10.22 30.88
C GLU A 175 -0.19 -10.44 29.40
N GLU A 176 -0.98 -11.23 28.67
CA GLU A 176 -0.78 -11.47 27.23
C GLU A 176 -0.81 -10.17 26.40
N ARG A 177 -1.75 -9.26 26.72
CA ARG A 177 -1.88 -7.97 26.02
C ARG A 177 -0.74 -7.01 26.38
N LEU A 178 -0.29 -7.01 27.63
CA LEU A 178 0.84 -6.20 28.09
C LEU A 178 2.17 -6.72 27.51
N HIS A 179 2.36 -8.03 27.38
CA HIS A 179 3.49 -8.59 26.63
C HIS A 179 3.47 -8.21 25.14
N GLY A 180 2.28 -8.13 24.53
CA GLY A 180 2.11 -7.56 23.18
C GLY A 180 2.65 -6.12 23.08
N PHE A 181 2.31 -5.25 24.03
CA PHE A 181 2.84 -3.88 24.08
C PHE A 181 4.34 -3.83 24.43
N SER A 182 4.83 -4.74 25.27
CA SER A 182 6.27 -4.86 25.57
C SER A 182 7.08 -5.15 24.32
N ASN A 183 6.59 -6.00 23.42
CA ASN A 183 7.23 -6.26 22.13
C ASN A 183 7.21 -5.02 21.23
N ALA A 184 6.06 -4.32 21.13
CA ALA A 184 5.96 -3.10 20.34
C ALA A 184 6.89 -1.97 20.83
N ILE A 185 7.05 -1.83 22.16
CA ILE A 185 7.98 -0.85 22.76
C ILE A 185 9.44 -1.28 22.57
N ALA A 186 9.75 -2.58 22.64
CA ALA A 186 11.07 -3.11 22.30
C ALA A 186 11.43 -2.89 20.82
N GLU A 187 10.47 -3.04 19.90
CA GLU A 187 10.66 -2.70 18.48
C GLU A 187 10.87 -1.19 18.27
N LEU A 188 10.18 -0.31 19.01
CA LEU A 188 10.41 1.13 18.97
C LEU A 188 11.77 1.52 19.58
N MET A 189 12.20 0.89 20.68
CA MET A 189 13.55 1.05 21.23
C MET A 189 14.62 0.62 20.22
N ALA A 190 14.45 -0.53 19.57
CA ALA A 190 15.37 -1.00 18.54
C ALA A 190 15.42 -0.06 17.33
N GLN A 191 14.30 0.55 16.93
CA GLN A 191 14.26 1.59 15.90
C GLN A 191 15.02 2.86 16.34
N GLY A 192 14.83 3.31 17.58
CA GLY A 192 15.50 4.50 18.13
C GLY A 192 17.01 4.32 18.35
N GLN A 193 17.48 3.11 18.67
CA GLN A 193 18.89 2.80 18.92
C GLN A 193 19.76 2.79 17.65
N PHE A 194 19.15 2.83 16.45
CA PHE A 194 19.86 3.13 15.20
C PHE A 194 19.81 4.61 14.81
N ALA A 195 19.30 5.48 15.69
CA ALA A 195 19.04 6.90 15.45
C ALA A 195 19.61 7.84 16.54
N SER A 196 20.67 7.44 17.25
CA SER A 196 21.35 8.30 18.22
C SER A 196 22.85 8.06 18.34
N ASP A 197 23.64 8.92 17.70
CA ASP A 197 25.01 9.23 18.13
C ASP A 197 25.30 10.71 17.81
N GLY A 198 24.87 11.59 18.71
CA GLY A 198 24.86 13.04 18.55
C GLY A 198 24.39 13.72 19.86
N PRO A 199 25.04 14.79 20.33
CA PRO A 199 24.86 15.27 21.70
C PRO A 199 23.52 16.00 21.93
N ILE A 200 22.89 15.70 23.06
CA ILE A 200 21.68 16.36 23.55
C ILE A 200 22.03 17.79 24.00
N SER A 201 21.27 18.78 23.54
CA SER A 201 21.21 20.14 24.10
C SER A 201 19.75 20.55 24.30
N PRO A 202 19.36 21.12 25.46
CA PRO A 202 17.95 21.33 25.80
C PRO A 202 17.37 22.66 25.30
N SER A 203 16.15 22.57 24.77
CA SER A 203 15.04 23.54 24.85
C SER A 203 15.33 25.05 24.95
N VAL A 204 14.96 25.80 23.90
CA VAL A 204 14.12 27.00 24.07
C VAL A 204 13.18 27.20 22.86
N GLY A 205 12.03 27.80 23.14
CA GLY A 205 11.13 28.48 22.21
C GLY A 205 10.20 29.39 23.03
N PRO A 206 9.19 30.07 22.45
CA PRO A 206 8.84 30.17 21.04
C PRO A 206 8.79 31.63 20.51
N GLU A 207 8.67 31.79 19.19
CA GLU A 207 8.08 32.94 18.44
C GLU A 207 8.23 32.61 16.94
N GLY A 208 7.33 32.96 16.01
CA GLY A 208 6.01 33.58 16.12
C GLY A 208 5.56 34.03 14.72
N GLY A 209 4.60 33.34 14.10
CA GLY A 209 4.17 33.67 12.73
C GLY A 209 3.06 32.76 12.20
N ALA A 210 1.88 33.32 11.97
CA ALA A 210 0.72 32.62 11.42
C ALA A 210 0.53 32.97 9.94
N LEU A 211 0.33 31.96 9.09
CA LEU A 211 -0.16 32.11 7.71
C LEU A 211 -1.16 30.98 7.37
N ASP A 212 -2.28 31.39 6.79
CA ASP A 212 -3.39 30.65 6.17
C ASP A 212 -3.51 29.11 6.34
N ALA A 213 -4.37 28.71 7.29
CA ALA A 213 -4.87 27.34 7.44
C ALA A 213 -6.23 27.12 6.70
N SER A 214 -6.36 27.59 5.46
CA SER A 214 -7.67 27.72 4.76
C SER A 214 -7.83 26.89 3.48
N VAL A 215 -6.94 25.93 3.20
CA VAL A 215 -7.01 25.05 2.00
C VAL A 215 -7.05 23.55 2.35
N ALA A 216 -6.69 23.15 3.58
CA ALA A 216 -6.35 21.76 3.92
C ALA A 216 -7.49 20.91 4.53
N THR A 217 -8.77 21.18 4.22
CA THR A 217 -9.92 20.59 4.93
C THR A 217 -10.85 19.70 4.10
N GLN A 218 -10.46 19.33 2.87
CA GLN A 218 -11.20 18.38 2.02
C GLN A 218 -10.35 17.18 1.55
N GLN A 219 -9.98 16.31 2.50
CA GLN A 219 -9.70 14.88 2.25
C GLN A 219 -9.51 14.16 3.59
N ASN A 220 -10.50 13.35 4.00
CA ASN A 220 -10.28 12.33 5.03
C ASN A 220 -11.25 11.13 4.87
N GLU A 221 -11.35 10.65 3.62
CA GLU A 221 -11.42 9.21 3.43
C GLU A 221 -10.00 8.69 3.67
N THR A 222 -9.81 7.73 4.57
CA THR A 222 -8.47 7.29 4.97
C THR A 222 -7.76 6.63 3.79
N ALA A 223 -6.81 7.33 3.16
CA ALA A 223 -6.04 6.80 2.03
C ALA A 223 -5.27 5.56 2.46
N ARG A 224 -5.62 4.39 1.92
CA ARG A 224 -4.99 3.12 2.27
C ARG A 224 -3.86 2.82 1.30
N VAL A 225 -2.74 2.32 1.85
CA VAL A 225 -1.73 1.63 1.07
C VAL A 225 -2.27 0.26 0.68
N ASN A 226 -2.33 0.00 -0.62
CA ASN A 226 -2.60 -1.29 -1.21
C ASN A 226 -1.32 -1.81 -1.87
N LEU A 227 -1.17 -3.14 -1.98
CA LEU A 227 -0.02 -3.74 -2.66
C LEU A 227 -0.45 -4.29 -4.03
N VAL A 228 0.24 -3.87 -5.09
CA VAL A 228 0.10 -4.41 -6.45
C VAL A 228 1.17 -5.47 -6.67
N THR A 229 0.75 -6.68 -7.04
CA THR A 229 1.63 -7.81 -7.33
C THR A 229 1.97 -7.89 -8.82
N ILE A 230 3.25 -7.77 -9.15
CA ILE A 230 3.78 -7.91 -10.52
C ILE A 230 4.48 -9.26 -10.63
N SER A 231 3.89 -10.19 -11.40
CA SER A 231 4.25 -11.63 -11.43
C SER A 231 5.03 -12.08 -12.68
N LYS A 232 5.26 -11.17 -13.63
CA LYS A 232 6.12 -11.33 -14.80
C LYS A 232 7.02 -10.09 -14.94
N PRO A 233 8.10 -10.13 -15.73
CA PRO A 233 8.87 -8.93 -16.08
C PRO A 233 7.95 -7.85 -16.69
N ILE A 234 8.10 -6.60 -16.25
CA ILE A 234 7.10 -5.53 -16.49
C ILE A 234 6.94 -5.15 -17.98
N TRP A 235 7.96 -5.40 -18.80
CA TRP A 235 7.92 -5.26 -20.25
C TRP A 235 7.21 -6.42 -20.97
N SER A 236 7.03 -7.58 -20.35
CA SER A 236 6.41 -8.74 -21.01
C SER A 236 4.89 -8.65 -21.16
N TYR A 237 4.22 -7.82 -20.33
CA TYR A 237 2.76 -7.64 -20.37
C TYR A 237 2.30 -6.93 -21.65
N GLY A 238 1.45 -7.59 -22.43
CA GLY A 238 0.97 -7.14 -23.74
C GLY A 238 1.69 -7.80 -24.92
N LEU A 239 2.67 -8.69 -24.66
CA LEU A 239 3.35 -9.48 -25.70
C LEU A 239 2.89 -10.94 -25.74
N GLU A 240 2.15 -11.41 -24.73
CA GLU A 240 1.93 -12.84 -24.52
C GLU A 240 1.09 -13.53 -25.61
N ASP A 241 0.09 -12.84 -26.16
CA ASP A 241 -0.75 -13.37 -27.23
C ASP A 241 -0.01 -13.46 -28.58
N ALA A 242 1.10 -12.71 -28.74
CA ALA A 242 1.88 -12.66 -29.97
C ALA A 242 3.16 -13.51 -29.92
N LEU A 243 3.82 -13.57 -28.76
CA LEU A 243 5.12 -14.26 -28.58
C LEU A 243 5.02 -15.55 -27.75
N GLY A 244 3.88 -15.82 -27.12
CA GLY A 244 3.66 -17.04 -26.32
C GLY A 244 4.42 -17.07 -24.99
N GLU A 245 4.86 -18.26 -24.58
CA GLU A 245 5.54 -18.48 -23.30
C GLU A 245 7.01 -18.05 -23.33
N LEU A 246 7.25 -16.76 -23.13
CA LEU A 246 8.60 -16.16 -23.05
C LEU A 246 9.47 -16.68 -21.89
N PHE A 247 8.90 -17.38 -20.90
CA PHE A 247 9.57 -17.78 -19.66
C PHE A 247 9.29 -19.25 -19.31
N PRO A 248 10.15 -19.94 -18.54
CA PRO A 248 9.95 -21.34 -18.19
C PRO A 248 8.59 -21.63 -17.53
N ALA A 249 7.90 -22.65 -18.04
CA ALA A 249 6.65 -23.15 -17.48
C ALA A 249 6.81 -23.63 -16.02
N ARG A 250 5.78 -23.41 -15.20
CA ARG A 250 5.77 -23.66 -13.75
C ARG A 250 4.54 -24.43 -13.25
N GLU A 251 3.51 -24.56 -14.06
CA GLU A 251 2.23 -25.12 -13.63
C GLU A 251 2.37 -26.63 -13.35
N GLY A 252 1.90 -27.08 -12.19
CA GLY A 252 2.08 -28.46 -11.71
C GLY A 252 3.50 -28.85 -11.28
N ALA A 253 4.51 -27.99 -11.47
CA ALA A 253 5.91 -28.31 -11.15
C ALA A 253 6.14 -28.43 -9.63
N LYS A 254 6.62 -29.59 -9.18
CA LYS A 254 6.85 -29.87 -7.75
C LYS A 254 8.12 -29.18 -7.26
N GLY A 255 7.99 -28.39 -6.19
CA GLY A 255 9.13 -27.78 -5.50
C GLY A 255 9.54 -26.38 -5.97
N VAL A 256 8.74 -25.74 -6.85
CA VAL A 256 8.91 -24.32 -7.21
C VAL A 256 8.71 -23.45 -5.95
N ARG A 257 9.72 -22.65 -5.61
CA ARG A 257 9.73 -21.78 -4.42
C ARG A 257 9.02 -20.46 -4.73
N ARG A 258 7.95 -20.08 -4.01
CA ARG A 258 7.32 -18.75 -4.17
C ARG A 258 8.15 -17.68 -3.45
N VAL A 259 8.51 -16.61 -4.15
CA VAL A 259 9.34 -15.52 -3.60
C VAL A 259 8.74 -14.15 -3.90
N ALA A 260 8.58 -13.32 -2.87
CA ALA A 260 8.16 -11.92 -3.03
C ALA A 260 9.36 -10.97 -2.90
N PHE A 261 9.45 -9.97 -3.77
CA PHE A 261 10.38 -8.85 -3.68
C PHE A 261 9.58 -7.59 -3.38
N ALA A 262 9.61 -7.13 -2.13
CA ALA A 262 8.83 -5.99 -1.67
C ALA A 262 9.52 -4.65 -2.01
N GLN A 263 8.74 -3.63 -2.34
CA GLN A 263 9.22 -2.25 -2.53
C GLN A 263 10.08 -1.80 -1.35
N LEU A 264 11.23 -1.19 -1.66
CA LEU A 264 12.19 -0.75 -0.65
C LEU A 264 11.66 0.44 0.15
N ALA A 265 11.96 0.46 1.44
CA ALA A 265 11.74 1.63 2.28
C ALA A 265 12.74 2.74 1.95
N LEU A 266 12.35 3.99 2.21
CA LEU A 266 13.17 5.19 2.03
C LEU A 266 13.32 5.93 3.39
N PRO A 267 13.93 5.30 4.41
CA PRO A 267 13.98 5.85 5.77
C PRO A 267 14.91 7.07 5.84
N GLY A 268 14.36 8.20 6.30
CA GLY A 268 15.04 9.50 6.31
C GLY A 268 14.88 10.33 5.03
N LEU A 269 14.00 9.90 4.09
CA LEU A 269 13.57 10.76 2.99
C LEU A 269 12.63 11.86 3.51
N GLU A 270 12.90 13.11 3.14
CA GLU A 270 12.04 14.25 3.46
C GLU A 270 10.95 14.46 2.41
N ASN A 271 9.94 15.29 2.70
CA ASN A 271 8.90 15.71 1.74
C ASN A 271 8.13 14.56 1.05
N ILE A 272 8.02 13.40 1.72
CA ILE A 272 7.53 12.13 1.17
C ILE A 272 6.20 12.27 0.40
N MET A 273 5.24 13.06 0.88
CA MET A 273 3.95 13.28 0.19
C MET A 273 4.10 13.99 -1.16
N THR A 274 5.04 14.93 -1.28
CA THR A 274 5.34 15.66 -2.52
C THR A 274 6.10 14.79 -3.52
N LEU A 275 6.97 13.89 -3.03
CA LEU A 275 7.73 12.95 -3.85
C LEU A 275 6.88 11.74 -4.29
N ALA A 276 5.89 11.34 -3.49
CA ALA A 276 4.96 10.26 -3.81
C ALA A 276 4.09 10.54 -5.05
N ALA A 277 3.84 11.82 -5.35
CA ALA A 277 3.17 12.29 -6.56
C ALA A 277 4.13 12.51 -7.76
N GLN A 278 5.43 12.25 -7.60
CA GLN A 278 6.46 12.36 -8.63
C GLN A 278 7.01 10.96 -8.93
N PRO A 279 6.34 10.18 -9.80
CA PRO A 279 6.67 8.77 -10.00
C PRO A 279 8.10 8.57 -10.50
N GLU A 280 8.62 9.48 -11.32
CA GLU A 280 9.97 9.43 -11.88
C GLU A 280 11.01 10.22 -11.06
N GLU A 281 10.72 10.55 -9.80
CA GLU A 281 11.77 10.90 -8.82
C GLU A 281 12.72 9.71 -8.64
N GLU A 282 14.02 9.98 -8.47
CA GLU A 282 15.07 8.95 -8.53
C GLU A 282 14.96 7.91 -7.41
N MET A 283 14.85 8.32 -6.15
CA MET A 283 14.78 7.43 -5.00
C MET A 283 13.46 6.65 -4.98
N GLY A 284 12.35 7.33 -5.29
CA GLY A 284 11.03 6.73 -5.52
C GLY A 284 11.08 5.65 -6.60
N ARG A 285 11.59 5.96 -7.81
CA ARG A 285 11.74 5.02 -8.93
C ARG A 285 12.63 3.84 -8.55
N LEU A 286 13.80 4.10 -7.98
CA LEU A 286 14.80 3.08 -7.64
C LEU A 286 14.31 2.13 -6.52
N SER A 287 13.48 2.62 -5.59
CA SER A 287 12.83 1.80 -4.54
C SER A 287 11.93 0.69 -5.10
N ARG A 288 11.38 0.88 -6.31
CA ARG A 288 10.48 -0.04 -7.01
C ARG A 288 11.23 -0.85 -8.08
N ALA A 289 12.17 -0.22 -8.77
CA ALA A 289 12.96 -0.84 -9.84
C ALA A 289 13.84 -2.01 -9.35
N ILE A 290 14.51 -1.88 -8.20
CA ILE A 290 15.39 -2.95 -7.68
C ILE A 290 14.57 -4.24 -7.40
N PRO A 291 13.43 -4.19 -6.67
CA PRO A 291 12.53 -5.33 -6.54
C PRO A 291 12.01 -5.91 -7.86
N LEU A 292 11.70 -5.07 -8.86
CA LEU A 292 11.30 -5.53 -10.19
C LEU A 292 12.42 -6.29 -10.90
N TRP A 293 13.65 -5.78 -10.90
CA TRP A 293 14.80 -6.43 -11.54
C TRP A 293 15.12 -7.79 -10.90
N LEU A 294 14.97 -7.90 -9.58
CA LEU A 294 15.14 -9.17 -8.88
C LEU A 294 13.98 -10.14 -9.17
N ALA A 295 12.73 -9.68 -9.20
CA ALA A 295 11.59 -10.51 -9.59
C ALA A 295 11.70 -10.98 -11.05
N GLU A 296 12.14 -10.12 -11.96
CA GLU A 296 12.47 -10.45 -13.34
C GLU A 296 13.58 -11.50 -13.40
N THR A 297 14.72 -11.28 -12.75
CA THR A 297 15.84 -12.23 -12.74
C THR A 297 15.38 -13.64 -12.32
N PHE A 298 14.49 -13.72 -11.34
CA PHE A 298 13.94 -14.99 -10.86
C PHE A 298 12.85 -15.55 -11.79
N SER A 299 12.26 -14.72 -12.68
CA SER A 299 11.26 -15.13 -13.68
C SER A 299 11.84 -16.03 -14.77
N TYR A 300 13.16 -16.01 -14.96
CA TYR A 300 13.90 -16.92 -15.86
C TYR A 300 14.31 -18.25 -15.20
N SER A 301 14.08 -18.44 -13.90
CA SER A 301 14.40 -19.69 -13.21
C SER A 301 13.16 -20.58 -13.06
N PRO A 302 13.22 -21.88 -13.41
CA PRO A 302 12.12 -22.82 -13.12
C PRO A 302 12.02 -23.13 -11.62
N LEU A 303 13.06 -22.84 -10.83
CA LEU A 303 13.10 -23.12 -9.39
C LEU A 303 12.24 -22.14 -8.57
N TYR A 304 11.81 -21.04 -9.17
CA TYR A 304 11.20 -19.91 -8.47
C TYR A 304 9.95 -19.40 -9.18
N ALA A 305 8.93 -19.07 -8.40
CA ALA A 305 7.76 -18.30 -8.83
C ALA A 305 7.80 -16.92 -8.14
N PRO A 306 8.40 -15.91 -8.80
CA PRO A 306 8.57 -14.59 -8.19
C PRO A 306 7.31 -13.71 -8.30
N LEU A 307 7.25 -12.71 -7.44
CA LEU A 307 6.47 -11.50 -7.66
C LEU A 307 7.22 -10.29 -7.07
N ALA A 308 7.04 -9.10 -7.65
CA ALA A 308 7.34 -7.84 -6.99
C ALA A 308 6.07 -7.29 -6.33
N ALA A 309 6.16 -6.78 -5.10
CA ALA A 309 5.04 -6.20 -4.37
C ALA A 309 5.25 -4.69 -4.19
N ILE A 310 4.47 -3.89 -4.93
CA ILE A 310 4.62 -2.43 -5.02
C ILE A 310 3.49 -1.73 -4.26
N GLY A 311 3.81 -0.73 -3.46
CA GLY A 311 2.84 0.09 -2.75
C GLY A 311 2.20 1.15 -3.64
N VAL A 312 0.87 1.20 -3.65
CA VAL A 312 0.08 2.30 -4.20
C VAL A 312 -0.89 2.80 -3.14
N GLN A 313 -1.11 4.11 -3.08
CA GLN A 313 -1.97 4.76 -2.09
C GLN A 313 -3.08 5.54 -2.80
N GLY A 314 -4.33 5.35 -2.37
CA GLY A 314 -5.48 6.01 -2.97
C GLY A 314 -6.82 5.54 -2.41
N THR A 315 -7.90 6.18 -2.86
CA THR A 315 -9.29 5.79 -2.55
C THR A 315 -9.73 4.64 -3.49
N PRO A 316 -10.43 3.60 -2.99
CA PRO A 316 -10.97 2.54 -3.83
C PRO A 316 -11.84 3.08 -4.97
N GLY A 317 -11.51 2.69 -6.21
CA GLY A 317 -12.23 3.13 -7.42
C GLY A 317 -11.75 4.45 -8.03
N GLN A 318 -10.71 5.08 -7.47
CA GLN A 318 -9.98 6.20 -8.09
C GLN A 318 -8.53 5.80 -8.40
N PRO A 319 -7.88 6.44 -9.40
CA PRO A 319 -6.43 6.34 -9.57
C PRO A 319 -5.71 6.81 -8.29
N GLY A 320 -4.67 6.10 -7.89
CA GLY A 320 -3.82 6.45 -6.76
C GLY A 320 -2.52 7.14 -7.15
N HIS A 321 -1.64 7.28 -6.18
CA HIS A 321 -0.22 7.60 -6.36
C HIS A 321 0.64 6.43 -5.83
N TYR A 322 1.95 6.47 -6.04
CA TYR A 322 2.83 5.49 -5.39
C TYR A 322 2.87 5.73 -3.88
N ALA A 323 2.83 4.65 -3.09
CA ALA A 323 3.18 4.75 -1.68
C ALA A 323 4.71 4.80 -1.54
N LEU A 324 5.22 5.64 -0.64
CA LEU A 324 6.63 5.71 -0.28
C LEU A 324 6.79 5.40 1.21
N PHE A 325 7.58 4.36 1.54
CA PHE A 325 7.62 3.82 2.90
C PHE A 325 8.74 4.47 3.73
N ALA A 326 8.36 5.35 4.66
CA ALA A 326 9.29 6.02 5.57
C ALA A 326 10.00 5.08 6.58
N ASN A 327 9.52 3.84 6.73
CA ASN A 327 9.99 2.84 7.71
C ASN A 327 10.30 1.52 6.99
N GLU A 328 11.26 0.75 7.52
CA GLU A 328 11.47 -0.64 7.09
C GLU A 328 10.21 -1.51 7.35
N TRP A 329 10.01 -2.51 6.49
CA TRP A 329 8.90 -3.48 6.61
C TRP A 329 8.93 -4.20 7.95
N THR A 330 7.82 -4.15 8.70
CA THR A 330 7.68 -4.89 9.96
C THR A 330 7.36 -6.37 9.72
N THR A 331 7.53 -7.17 10.77
CA THR A 331 7.03 -8.56 10.86
C THR A 331 5.55 -8.66 10.49
N ASP A 332 4.71 -7.73 10.92
CA ASP A 332 3.27 -7.78 10.63
C ASP A 332 2.93 -7.36 9.19
N ASN A 333 3.66 -6.42 8.59
CA ASN A 333 3.53 -6.15 7.14
C ASN A 333 3.89 -7.40 6.32
N LEU A 334 4.87 -8.19 6.79
CA LEU A 334 5.25 -9.45 6.16
C LEU A 334 4.19 -10.53 6.34
N ARG A 335 3.44 -10.57 7.45
CA ARG A 335 2.28 -11.47 7.62
C ARG A 335 1.17 -11.12 6.64
N GLN A 336 0.81 -9.84 6.57
CA GLN A 336 -0.20 -9.31 5.64
C GLN A 336 0.12 -9.68 4.18
N LEU A 337 1.38 -9.53 3.76
CA LEU A 337 1.83 -9.93 2.42
C LEU A 337 1.72 -11.44 2.16
N VAL A 338 2.01 -12.29 3.15
CA VAL A 338 1.81 -13.75 3.05
C VAL A 338 0.33 -14.10 2.94
N GLU A 339 -0.52 -13.46 3.72
CA GLU A 339 -1.97 -13.68 3.73
C GLU A 339 -2.61 -13.28 2.40
N SER A 340 -2.29 -12.10 1.85
CA SER A 340 -2.75 -11.68 0.52
C SER A 340 -2.28 -12.64 -0.59
N ALA A 341 -0.99 -12.98 -0.62
CA ALA A 341 -0.45 -13.88 -1.63
C ALA A 341 -0.98 -15.33 -1.53
N ALA A 342 -1.46 -15.74 -0.35
CA ALA A 342 -2.15 -17.01 -0.13
C ALA A 342 -3.63 -16.95 -0.57
N GLN A 343 -4.33 -15.83 -0.37
CA GLN A 343 -5.70 -15.63 -0.88
C GLN A 343 -5.73 -15.62 -2.42
N GLU A 344 -4.81 -14.89 -3.05
CA GLU A 344 -4.60 -14.94 -4.51
C GLU A 344 -4.24 -16.36 -4.97
N GLY A 345 -3.33 -17.02 -4.24
CA GLY A 345 -2.88 -18.38 -4.53
C GLY A 345 -4.02 -19.40 -4.49
N ALA A 346 -4.91 -19.32 -3.50
CA ALA A 346 -6.06 -20.21 -3.35
C ALA A 346 -7.04 -20.15 -4.53
N ALA A 347 -7.16 -18.99 -5.20
CA ALA A 347 -7.98 -18.84 -6.41
C ALA A 347 -7.31 -19.43 -7.68
N GLY A 348 -6.00 -19.69 -7.63
CA GLY A 348 -5.19 -20.20 -8.76
C GLY A 348 -4.41 -21.50 -8.47
N GLY A 349 -4.73 -22.22 -7.39
CA GLY A 349 -4.09 -23.49 -7.03
C GLY A 349 -2.66 -23.40 -6.46
N ALA A 350 -2.15 -22.21 -6.18
CA ALA A 350 -0.78 -21.99 -5.68
C ALA A 350 -0.74 -21.84 -4.14
N GLY A 351 0.24 -22.49 -3.49
CA GLY A 351 0.48 -22.37 -2.04
C GLY A 351 1.00 -20.99 -1.62
N GLY A 352 1.24 -20.77 -0.32
CA GLY A 352 1.78 -19.51 0.22
C GLY A 352 3.23 -19.19 -0.20
N LEU A 353 3.76 -18.05 0.26
CA LEU A 353 5.14 -17.63 0.00
C LEU A 353 6.14 -18.48 0.81
N ASP A 354 7.28 -18.84 0.20
CA ASP A 354 8.43 -19.46 0.90
C ASP A 354 9.42 -18.40 1.41
N TYR A 355 9.65 -17.37 0.59
CA TYR A 355 10.65 -16.33 0.81
C TYR A 355 10.10 -14.92 0.57
N ILE A 356 10.60 -13.96 1.35
CA ILE A 356 10.36 -12.53 1.09
C ILE A 356 11.69 -11.78 1.16
N PHE A 357 11.91 -10.91 0.19
CA PHE A 357 12.95 -9.89 0.20
C PHE A 357 12.33 -8.56 0.60
N THR A 358 12.85 -7.96 1.67
CA THR A 358 12.56 -6.56 2.04
C THR A 358 13.85 -5.76 2.03
N GLY A 359 13.74 -4.44 2.15
CA GLY A 359 14.93 -3.61 2.28
C GLY A 359 14.64 -2.13 2.53
N ALA A 360 15.72 -1.39 2.67
CA ALA A 360 15.76 0.07 2.75
C ALA A 360 16.85 0.62 1.84
N LEU A 361 16.54 1.70 1.13
CA LEU A 361 17.45 2.47 0.30
C LEU A 361 17.58 3.87 0.90
N GLN A 362 18.81 4.34 1.09
CA GLN A 362 19.12 5.68 1.59
C GLN A 362 20.13 6.34 0.66
N GLN A 363 20.05 7.66 0.50
CA GLN A 363 21.06 8.48 -0.15
C GLN A 363 21.58 9.50 0.86
N ARG A 364 22.89 9.74 0.91
CA ARG A 364 23.53 10.78 1.74
C ARG A 364 24.69 11.38 0.96
N SER A 365 24.66 12.69 0.73
CA SER A 365 25.73 13.42 0.00
C SER A 365 26.03 12.87 -1.41
N GLY A 366 25.04 12.24 -2.05
CA GLY A 366 25.18 11.58 -3.36
C GLY A 366 25.57 10.09 -3.31
N ASP A 367 25.99 9.57 -2.16
CA ASP A 367 26.28 8.15 -1.95
C ASP A 367 25.02 7.38 -1.53
N TYR A 368 24.85 6.18 -2.05
CA TYR A 368 23.70 5.31 -1.80
C TYR A 368 24.09 4.19 -0.82
N THR A 369 23.16 3.83 0.06
CA THR A 369 23.23 2.62 0.89
C THR A 369 21.95 1.83 0.73
N LEU A 370 22.07 0.59 0.26
CA LEU A 370 20.99 -0.39 0.20
C LEU A 370 21.19 -1.43 1.29
N THR A 371 20.17 -1.64 2.11
CA THR A 371 20.01 -2.82 2.95
C THR A 371 18.97 -3.73 2.32
N LEU A 372 19.30 -4.99 2.06
CA LEU A 372 18.34 -6.05 1.74
C LEU A 372 18.30 -7.09 2.85
N ARG A 373 17.11 -7.65 3.10
CA ARG A 373 16.85 -8.71 4.08
C ARG A 373 16.08 -9.84 3.43
N VAL A 374 16.52 -11.08 3.63
CA VAL A 374 15.88 -12.28 3.10
C VAL A 374 15.22 -13.05 4.22
N TRP A 375 13.92 -13.27 4.14
CA TRP A 375 13.10 -13.94 5.16
C TRP A 375 12.70 -15.35 4.72
N GLU A 376 12.81 -16.35 5.59
CA GLU A 376 12.16 -17.68 5.42
C GLU A 376 10.78 -17.62 6.08
N VAL A 377 9.71 -17.62 5.26
CA VAL A 377 8.33 -17.46 5.75
C VAL A 377 7.93 -18.61 6.68
N ARG A 378 8.26 -19.85 6.31
CA ARG A 378 7.96 -21.08 7.09
C ARG A 378 8.47 -21.04 8.54
N LYS A 379 9.56 -20.30 8.81
CA LYS A 379 10.12 -20.10 10.16
C LYS A 379 10.06 -18.64 10.63
N PHE A 380 9.36 -17.80 9.86
CA PHE A 380 9.21 -16.36 10.02
C PHE A 380 10.45 -15.61 10.53
N ARG A 381 11.61 -15.88 9.89
CA ARG A 381 12.93 -15.41 10.35
C ARG A 381 13.75 -14.79 9.24
N GLU A 382 14.53 -13.77 9.57
CA GLU A 382 15.60 -13.27 8.69
C GLU A 382 16.67 -14.38 8.55
N ARG A 383 16.96 -14.79 7.31
CA ARG A 383 18.04 -15.72 6.95
C ARG A 383 19.34 -14.99 6.60
N LYS A 384 19.24 -13.75 6.11
CA LYS A 384 20.39 -12.96 5.65
C LYS A 384 20.04 -11.47 5.58
N LYS A 385 20.86 -10.63 6.22
CA LYS A 385 21.03 -9.21 5.87
C LYS A 385 22.18 -9.05 4.87
N ILE A 386 21.99 -8.16 3.90
CA ILE A 386 22.99 -7.76 2.90
C ILE A 386 23.02 -6.24 2.91
N VAL A 387 24.20 -5.63 2.89
CA VAL A 387 24.36 -4.18 2.78
C VAL A 387 25.29 -3.90 1.60
N LEU A 388 24.83 -3.05 0.69
CA LEU A 388 25.60 -2.55 -0.45
C LEU A 388 25.72 -1.03 -0.33
N ARG A 389 26.84 -0.47 -0.78
CA ARG A 389 27.03 0.97 -0.93
C ARG A 389 27.64 1.26 -2.30
N TRP A 390 27.22 2.34 -2.93
CA TRP A 390 27.79 2.80 -4.19
C TRP A 390 27.69 4.31 -4.32
N THR A 391 28.52 4.86 -5.20
CA THR A 391 28.45 6.21 -5.74
C THR A 391 27.85 6.15 -7.15
N PRO A 392 27.37 7.25 -7.76
CA PRO A 392 26.86 7.23 -9.15
C PRO A 392 27.86 6.61 -10.14
N ALA A 393 29.17 6.85 -9.95
CA ALA A 393 30.24 6.31 -10.80
C ALA A 393 30.61 4.84 -10.54
N THR A 394 30.00 4.18 -9.54
CA THR A 394 30.26 2.77 -9.17
C THR A 394 28.99 1.91 -9.13
N ALA A 395 27.82 2.50 -9.41
CA ALA A 395 26.51 1.85 -9.31
C ALA A 395 26.44 0.51 -10.05
N ASP A 396 26.70 0.49 -11.36
CA ASP A 396 26.63 -0.72 -12.20
C ASP A 396 27.52 -1.86 -11.67
N ALA A 397 28.73 -1.52 -11.21
CA ALA A 397 29.70 -2.49 -10.71
C ALA A 397 29.28 -3.11 -9.36
N GLU A 398 28.73 -2.31 -8.44
CA GLU A 398 28.26 -2.82 -7.15
C GLU A 398 26.91 -3.56 -7.27
N LEU A 399 26.00 -3.06 -8.12
CA LEU A 399 24.72 -3.72 -8.43
C LEU A 399 24.96 -5.08 -9.10
N SER A 400 25.93 -5.19 -10.02
CA SER A 400 26.34 -6.46 -10.63
C SER A 400 26.86 -7.47 -9.60
N LYS A 401 27.66 -7.03 -8.62
CA LYS A 401 28.13 -7.90 -7.52
C LYS A 401 26.98 -8.39 -6.65
N LEU A 402 26.05 -7.51 -6.29
CA LEU A 402 24.85 -7.86 -5.53
C LEU A 402 24.01 -8.89 -6.29
N HIS A 403 23.81 -8.69 -7.59
CA HIS A 403 23.04 -9.59 -8.46
C HIS A 403 23.66 -10.99 -8.54
N ALA A 404 24.97 -11.07 -8.78
CA ALA A 404 25.71 -12.32 -8.79
C ALA A 404 25.66 -13.03 -7.42
N TYR A 405 25.86 -12.29 -6.33
CA TYR A 405 25.75 -12.81 -4.97
C TYR A 405 24.34 -13.36 -4.69
N LEU A 406 23.27 -12.65 -5.08
CA LEU A 406 21.89 -13.07 -4.85
C LEU A 406 21.52 -14.33 -5.64
N ARG A 407 21.94 -14.42 -6.91
CA ARG A 407 21.77 -15.64 -7.70
C ARG A 407 22.51 -16.83 -7.05
N GLN A 408 23.75 -16.64 -6.61
CA GLN A 408 24.51 -17.70 -5.91
C GLN A 408 23.84 -18.10 -4.58
N PHE A 409 23.47 -17.13 -3.74
CA PHE A 409 22.89 -17.36 -2.41
C PHE A 409 21.53 -18.06 -2.44
N MET A 410 20.72 -17.78 -3.47
CA MET A 410 19.41 -18.41 -3.67
C MET A 410 19.49 -19.67 -4.53
N GLU A 411 20.67 -20.20 -4.82
CA GLU A 411 20.85 -21.41 -5.66
C GLU A 411 20.23 -21.25 -7.06
N TRP A 412 20.10 -20.00 -7.54
CA TRP A 412 19.44 -19.66 -8.82
C TRP A 412 20.14 -20.37 -9.96
N ARG A 413 19.33 -20.90 -10.89
CA ARG A 413 19.77 -21.49 -12.15
C ARG A 413 18.81 -21.05 -13.23
N GLU A 414 19.34 -20.83 -14.42
CA GLU A 414 18.55 -20.72 -15.64
C GLU A 414 17.75 -22.03 -15.87
N GLY A 415 16.73 -21.98 -16.72
CA GLY A 415 16.06 -23.19 -17.19
C GLY A 415 17.04 -24.17 -17.86
N PRO A 416 16.70 -25.47 -17.94
CA PRO A 416 17.46 -26.38 -18.80
C PRO A 416 17.50 -25.83 -20.23
N GLU A 417 18.65 -25.91 -20.89
CA GLU A 417 18.74 -25.58 -22.31
C GLU A 417 17.74 -26.45 -23.09
N GLY A 418 16.90 -25.83 -23.92
CA GLY A 418 15.79 -26.51 -24.60
C GLY A 418 16.21 -27.78 -25.34
N ARG A 419 15.94 -28.93 -24.72
CA ARG A 419 16.18 -30.29 -25.21
C ARG A 419 15.13 -31.24 -24.64
N GLU A 420 14.97 -32.38 -25.30
CA GLU A 420 14.30 -33.56 -24.75
C GLU A 420 12.87 -33.28 -24.24
N ALA A 421 12.05 -32.71 -25.14
CA ALA A 421 10.64 -33.09 -25.13
C ALA A 421 10.55 -34.62 -25.31
N GLU A 422 9.86 -35.31 -24.41
CA GLU A 422 9.67 -36.75 -24.48
C GLU A 422 9.00 -37.14 -25.82
N GLU A 423 9.36 -38.31 -26.37
CA GLU A 423 8.82 -38.84 -27.63
C GLU A 423 7.33 -39.27 -27.49
N GLY A 424 6.44 -38.30 -27.27
CA GLY A 424 5.07 -38.56 -26.82
C GLY A 424 4.06 -37.41 -26.97
N GLY A 425 4.26 -36.47 -27.90
CA GLY A 425 3.38 -35.29 -27.99
C GLY A 425 3.37 -34.46 -29.28
N ALA A 426 3.74 -35.03 -30.43
CA ALA A 426 3.69 -34.31 -31.71
C ALA A 426 2.23 -34.11 -32.18
N SER A 427 1.59 -33.02 -31.76
CA SER A 427 0.30 -32.57 -32.29
C SER A 427 0.48 -32.08 -33.73
N GLU A 428 -0.11 -32.78 -34.70
CA GLU A 428 -0.03 -32.39 -36.11
C GLU A 428 -0.62 -30.98 -36.34
N GLY A 429 0.14 -30.12 -37.04
CA GLY A 429 -0.34 -28.81 -37.54
C GLY A 429 0.04 -27.57 -36.73
N GLY A 430 0.66 -27.70 -35.55
CA GLY A 430 1.19 -26.56 -34.78
C GLY A 430 2.63 -26.21 -35.15
N SER A 431 2.95 -24.90 -35.24
CA SER A 431 4.35 -24.45 -35.15
C SER A 431 4.92 -24.86 -33.78
N PRO A 432 6.20 -25.29 -33.70
CA PRO A 432 6.81 -25.58 -32.40
C PRO A 432 6.80 -24.32 -31.52
N PRO A 433 6.54 -24.44 -30.20
CA PRO A 433 6.61 -23.30 -29.30
C PRO A 433 8.03 -22.72 -29.32
N ALA A 434 8.13 -21.39 -29.26
CA ALA A 434 9.42 -20.73 -29.15
C ALA A 434 10.13 -21.20 -27.86
N ALA A 435 11.44 -21.41 -27.93
CA ALA A 435 12.21 -21.70 -26.73
C ALA A 435 12.13 -20.49 -25.77
N PRO A 436 11.98 -20.71 -24.45
CA PRO A 436 11.88 -19.62 -23.49
C PRO A 436 13.15 -18.75 -23.56
N LEU A 437 12.99 -17.45 -23.32
CA LEU A 437 14.09 -16.49 -23.39
C LEU A 437 15.19 -16.89 -22.40
N ARG A 438 16.45 -16.79 -22.84
CA ARG A 438 17.63 -16.92 -21.97
C ARG A 438 17.81 -15.66 -21.13
N TYR A 439 18.43 -15.83 -19.96
CA TYR A 439 18.70 -14.73 -19.05
C TYR A 439 20.09 -14.13 -19.26
N ALA A 440 20.14 -12.91 -19.79
CA ALA A 440 21.32 -12.07 -19.71
C ALA A 440 21.25 -11.20 -18.44
N ALA A 441 22.36 -11.12 -17.70
CA ALA A 441 22.51 -10.15 -16.61
C ALA A 441 22.93 -8.81 -17.23
N PRO A 442 22.22 -7.69 -16.95
CA PRO A 442 22.54 -6.41 -17.56
C PRO A 442 23.98 -5.96 -17.34
N THR A 443 24.65 -5.48 -18.40
CA THR A 443 25.98 -4.86 -18.29
C THR A 443 25.93 -3.43 -17.76
N GLN A 444 24.77 -2.76 -17.87
CA GLN A 444 24.47 -1.46 -17.24
C GLN A 444 23.20 -1.54 -16.36
N PRO A 445 23.25 -2.22 -15.19
CA PRO A 445 22.12 -2.32 -14.26
C PRO A 445 21.40 -1.01 -13.97
N SER A 446 22.08 0.13 -13.87
CA SER A 446 21.44 1.42 -13.61
C SER A 446 20.48 1.83 -14.73
N ARG A 447 20.90 1.72 -16.01
CA ARG A 447 19.99 2.00 -17.16
C ARG A 447 18.83 1.01 -17.22
N TRP A 448 19.06 -0.24 -16.83
CA TRP A 448 18.00 -1.23 -16.79
C TRP A 448 16.97 -0.94 -15.68
N LEU A 449 17.43 -0.52 -14.50
CA LEU A 449 16.57 -0.12 -13.39
C LEU A 449 15.72 1.11 -13.75
N ASP A 450 16.27 2.09 -14.45
CA ASP A 450 15.49 3.21 -14.99
C ASP A 450 14.41 2.72 -15.97
N THR A 451 14.81 1.89 -16.95
CA THR A 451 13.90 1.30 -17.94
C THR A 451 12.74 0.54 -17.29
N LEU A 452 13.01 -0.29 -16.28
CA LEU A 452 12.00 -1.03 -15.52
C LEU A 452 11.13 -0.13 -14.64
N GLY A 453 11.70 0.92 -14.04
CA GLY A 453 11.00 1.88 -13.21
C GLY A 453 9.96 2.68 -13.99
N THR A 454 10.36 3.27 -15.12
CA THR A 454 9.44 4.02 -16.00
C THR A 454 8.44 3.07 -16.68
N SER A 455 8.84 1.84 -17.02
CA SER A 455 7.92 0.81 -17.54
C SER A 455 6.78 0.46 -16.57
N LEU A 456 7.06 0.47 -15.25
CA LEU A 456 6.04 0.26 -14.22
C LEU A 456 5.08 1.44 -14.14
N THR A 457 5.59 2.68 -14.16
CA THR A 457 4.77 3.89 -14.11
C THR A 457 3.78 3.94 -15.28
N LEU A 458 4.25 3.72 -16.51
CA LEU A 458 3.37 3.66 -17.69
C LEU A 458 2.39 2.48 -17.64
N PHE A 459 2.80 1.30 -17.15
CA PHE A 459 1.90 0.16 -17.00
C PHE A 459 0.78 0.42 -15.99
N LEU A 460 1.09 0.98 -14.81
CA LEU A 460 0.09 1.25 -13.79
C LEU A 460 -0.81 2.44 -14.16
N ALA A 461 -0.30 3.42 -14.91
CA ALA A 461 -1.11 4.52 -15.46
C ALA A 461 -2.04 4.06 -16.59
N SER A 462 -1.62 3.12 -17.45
CA SER A 462 -2.51 2.55 -18.48
C SER A 462 -3.60 1.68 -17.86
N LYS A 463 -3.28 0.90 -16.81
CA LYS A 463 -4.26 0.18 -15.99
C LYS A 463 -5.08 1.05 -15.03
N ASN A 464 -4.92 2.39 -15.06
CA ASN A 464 -5.68 3.34 -14.23
C ASN A 464 -5.55 3.08 -12.71
N VAL A 465 -4.40 2.52 -12.31
CA VAL A 465 -4.00 2.30 -10.90
C VAL A 465 -3.24 3.52 -10.36
N LEU A 466 -2.46 4.18 -11.22
CA LEU A 466 -1.88 5.49 -10.97
C LEU A 466 -2.64 6.58 -11.73
N ASP A 467 -2.69 7.79 -11.15
CA ASP A 467 -3.17 8.97 -11.84
C ASP A 467 -2.25 9.31 -13.03
N ARG A 468 -2.85 9.45 -14.22
CA ARG A 468 -2.16 9.83 -15.45
C ARG A 468 -1.60 11.25 -15.36
N GLY A 469 -2.22 12.14 -14.58
CA GLY A 469 -1.73 13.49 -14.32
C GLY A 469 -0.41 13.57 -13.55
N GLN A 470 0.05 12.46 -12.96
CA GLN A 470 1.34 12.37 -12.28
C GLN A 470 2.48 11.89 -13.20
N VAL A 471 2.18 11.38 -14.39
CA VAL A 471 3.22 10.90 -15.32
C VAL A 471 3.81 12.12 -16.06
N PRO A 472 5.11 12.44 -15.88
CA PRO A 472 5.74 13.54 -16.59
C PRO A 472 5.97 13.20 -18.08
N PRO A 473 6.33 14.17 -18.93
CA PRO A 473 6.85 13.88 -20.28
C PRO A 473 8.10 12.99 -20.21
N LEU A 474 8.19 11.97 -21.06
CA LEU A 474 9.17 10.89 -20.95
C LEU A 474 10.20 10.83 -22.10
N ASP A 475 10.31 11.86 -22.94
CA ASP A 475 11.19 11.85 -24.12
C ASP A 475 12.65 11.48 -23.80
N ALA A 476 13.18 11.91 -22.64
CA ALA A 476 14.52 11.55 -22.19
C ALA A 476 14.64 10.08 -21.69
N PRO A 477 13.79 9.57 -20.77
CA PRO A 477 13.72 8.13 -20.46
C PRO A 477 13.51 7.22 -21.68
N LEU A 478 12.68 7.63 -22.65
CA LEU A 478 12.43 6.86 -23.87
C LEU A 478 13.67 6.80 -24.77
N ARG A 479 14.35 7.94 -25.00
CA ARG A 479 15.64 7.99 -25.69
C ARG A 479 16.66 7.09 -24.99
N ALA A 480 16.81 7.19 -23.67
CA ALA A 480 17.76 6.39 -22.89
C ALA A 480 17.49 4.86 -22.97
N ALA A 481 16.22 4.44 -23.02
CA ALA A 481 15.86 3.03 -23.19
C ALA A 481 16.21 2.50 -24.60
N VAL A 482 16.03 3.31 -25.64
CA VAL A 482 16.41 2.98 -27.02
C VAL A 482 17.91 3.02 -27.23
N ASP A 483 18.63 3.97 -26.63
CA ASP A 483 20.10 4.02 -26.60
C ASP A 483 20.68 2.78 -25.90
N HIS A 484 20.00 2.27 -24.86
CA HIS A 484 20.39 1.04 -24.19
C HIS A 484 20.14 -0.19 -25.08
N ALA A 485 18.94 -0.31 -25.68
CA ALA A 485 18.61 -1.42 -26.58
C ALA A 485 19.55 -1.49 -27.80
N THR A 486 19.79 -0.35 -28.47
CA THR A 486 20.72 -0.27 -29.61
C THR A 486 22.17 -0.52 -29.19
N GLY A 487 22.60 -0.02 -28.02
CA GLY A 487 23.92 -0.30 -27.44
C GLY A 487 24.16 -1.77 -27.08
N THR A 488 23.11 -2.55 -26.86
CA THR A 488 23.19 -4.00 -26.60
C THR A 488 23.08 -4.89 -27.84
N ARG A 489 23.05 -4.34 -29.06
CA ARG A 489 22.99 -5.15 -30.30
C ARG A 489 24.17 -6.13 -30.41
N GLY A 490 23.87 -7.37 -30.80
CA GLY A 490 24.84 -8.48 -30.86
C GLY A 490 25.25 -9.06 -29.51
N THR A 491 24.68 -8.60 -28.39
CA THR A 491 24.92 -9.17 -27.06
C THR A 491 23.74 -10.05 -26.60
N PRO A 492 23.93 -10.92 -25.60
CA PRO A 492 22.82 -11.69 -25.02
C PRO A 492 21.67 -10.85 -24.43
N GLU A 493 21.88 -9.56 -24.18
CA GLU A 493 20.88 -8.65 -23.59
C GLU A 493 19.85 -8.14 -24.62
N GLU A 494 20.21 -8.12 -25.90
CA GLU A 494 19.49 -7.44 -27.00
C GLU A 494 17.98 -7.73 -27.03
N THR A 495 17.58 -9.00 -26.83
CA THR A 495 16.17 -9.41 -26.85
C THR A 495 15.37 -8.73 -25.75
N ALA A 496 15.89 -8.68 -24.52
CA ALA A 496 15.17 -8.15 -23.37
C ALA A 496 15.12 -6.62 -23.43
N THR A 497 16.24 -5.97 -23.78
CA THR A 497 16.33 -4.52 -23.89
C THR A 497 15.46 -3.97 -25.02
N ALA A 498 15.45 -4.61 -26.19
CA ALA A 498 14.62 -4.16 -27.31
C ALA A 498 13.11 -4.39 -27.07
N LEU A 499 12.70 -5.51 -26.45
CA LEU A 499 11.30 -5.72 -26.06
C LEU A 499 10.83 -4.71 -24.97
N ALA A 500 11.72 -4.36 -24.03
CA ALA A 500 11.42 -3.33 -23.05
C ALA A 500 11.30 -1.94 -23.69
N ALA A 501 12.20 -1.57 -24.60
CA ALA A 501 12.11 -0.31 -25.33
C ALA A 501 10.82 -0.23 -26.16
N LEU A 502 10.45 -1.28 -26.90
CA LEU A 502 9.19 -1.33 -27.66
C LEU A 502 7.94 -1.20 -26.78
N THR A 503 7.86 -1.97 -25.70
CA THR A 503 6.67 -1.93 -24.82
C THR A 503 6.58 -0.64 -23.99
N LEU A 504 7.72 0.00 -23.70
CA LEU A 504 7.78 1.35 -23.12
C LEU A 504 7.25 2.39 -24.12
N LEU A 505 7.72 2.37 -25.38
CA LEU A 505 7.24 3.26 -26.46
C LEU A 505 5.74 3.08 -26.73
N ALA A 506 5.26 1.84 -26.80
CA ALA A 506 3.84 1.53 -27.03
C ALA A 506 2.93 2.14 -25.95
N ARG A 507 3.31 2.01 -24.67
CA ARG A 507 2.55 2.56 -23.54
C ARG A 507 2.67 4.08 -23.44
N ALA A 508 3.82 4.65 -23.79
CA ALA A 508 4.00 6.10 -23.89
C ALA A 508 3.10 6.71 -24.97
N ARG A 509 2.91 6.00 -26.10
CA ARG A 509 1.96 6.35 -27.15
C ARG A 509 0.50 6.19 -26.71
N GLU A 510 0.17 5.11 -26.00
CA GLU A 510 -1.17 4.87 -25.42
C GLU A 510 -1.59 5.99 -24.46
N LEU A 511 -0.64 6.52 -23.69
CA LEU A 511 -0.86 7.53 -22.66
C LEU A 511 -0.61 8.98 -23.11
N GLY A 512 -0.01 9.19 -24.29
CA GLY A 512 0.33 10.52 -24.80
C GLY A 512 1.46 11.23 -24.04
N THR A 513 2.40 10.48 -23.47
CA THR A 513 3.46 11.01 -22.57
C THR A 513 4.76 11.39 -23.30
N ALA A 514 4.74 11.47 -24.63
CA ALA A 514 5.83 11.90 -25.49
C ALA A 514 5.29 12.34 -26.85
N GLU A 515 6.04 13.18 -27.57
CA GLU A 515 5.60 13.70 -28.87
C GLU A 515 5.54 12.59 -29.95
N PRO A 516 4.51 12.52 -30.81
CA PRO A 516 4.38 11.51 -31.85
C PRO A 516 5.62 11.40 -32.75
N ALA A 517 6.23 12.53 -33.11
CA ALA A 517 7.46 12.56 -33.91
C ALA A 517 8.67 11.92 -33.18
N THR A 518 8.78 12.08 -31.85
CA THR A 518 9.81 11.40 -31.06
C THR A 518 9.53 9.89 -30.98
N LEU A 519 8.27 9.50 -30.86
CA LEU A 519 7.88 8.08 -30.88
C LEU A 519 8.16 7.42 -32.23
N GLU A 520 7.95 8.12 -33.35
CA GLU A 520 8.31 7.66 -34.70
C GLU A 520 9.83 7.55 -34.90
N GLU A 521 10.60 8.58 -34.52
CA GLU A 521 12.08 8.60 -34.53
C GLU A 521 12.67 7.40 -33.78
N LEU A 522 12.17 7.15 -32.56
CA LEU A 522 12.65 6.07 -31.70
C LEU A 522 12.22 4.68 -32.19
N THR A 523 11.01 4.54 -32.74
CA THR A 523 10.54 3.26 -33.32
C THR A 523 11.30 2.93 -34.61
N ALA A 524 11.63 3.92 -35.44
CA ALA A 524 12.50 3.75 -36.61
C ALA A 524 13.91 3.31 -36.19
N THR A 525 14.50 3.96 -35.17
CA THR A 525 15.82 3.62 -34.63
C THR A 525 15.92 2.16 -34.17
N LEU A 526 14.86 1.62 -33.54
CA LEU A 526 14.79 0.20 -33.17
C LEU A 526 14.63 -0.72 -34.40
N ARG A 527 13.86 -0.31 -35.41
CA ARG A 527 13.63 -1.08 -36.66
C ARG A 527 14.88 -1.23 -37.53
N GLU A 528 15.78 -0.25 -37.54
CA GLU A 528 17.05 -0.24 -38.30
C GLU A 528 18.07 -1.27 -37.76
N SER A 529 17.67 -2.54 -37.79
CA SER A 529 18.31 -3.72 -37.18
C SER A 529 19.01 -4.61 -38.21
N ASP A 530 19.21 -4.10 -39.44
CA ASP A 530 19.81 -4.82 -40.58
C ASP A 530 21.33 -5.02 -40.43
N SER A 531 21.73 -5.81 -39.43
CA SER A 531 23.03 -6.46 -39.38
C SER A 531 22.86 -7.91 -39.85
N PRO A 532 23.42 -8.31 -41.01
CA PRO A 532 23.15 -9.62 -41.63
C PRO A 532 23.79 -10.82 -40.89
N GLU A 533 24.47 -10.60 -39.78
CA GLU A 533 25.23 -11.63 -39.06
C GLU A 533 24.54 -12.16 -37.78
N THR A 534 23.39 -11.61 -37.37
CA THR A 534 22.69 -11.99 -36.11
C THR A 534 21.22 -12.47 -36.26
N PRO A 535 20.97 -13.63 -36.91
CA PRO A 535 19.73 -14.38 -36.70
C PRO A 535 19.73 -14.99 -35.29
N PRO A 536 18.70 -14.78 -34.45
CA PRO A 536 17.30 -15.03 -34.85
C PRO A 536 16.30 -13.95 -34.40
N LEU A 537 16.76 -12.72 -34.15
CA LEU A 537 15.97 -11.72 -33.41
C LEU A 537 14.87 -11.02 -34.23
N GLN A 538 15.13 -10.77 -35.51
CA GLN A 538 14.27 -9.96 -36.38
C GLN A 538 12.81 -10.46 -36.49
N PRO A 539 12.51 -11.78 -36.56
CA PRO A 539 11.13 -12.29 -36.54
C PRO A 539 10.38 -11.96 -35.24
N LEU A 540 11.05 -12.08 -34.09
CA LEU A 540 10.46 -11.84 -32.77
C LEU A 540 10.21 -10.33 -32.58
N LEU A 541 11.16 -9.48 -32.99
CA LEU A 541 10.98 -8.03 -33.04
C LEU A 541 9.83 -7.60 -33.97
N THR A 542 9.69 -8.26 -35.12
CA THR A 542 8.61 -7.98 -36.09
C THR A 542 7.24 -8.36 -35.54
N GLN A 543 7.13 -9.50 -34.84
CA GLN A 543 5.93 -9.90 -34.12
C GLN A 543 5.58 -8.93 -32.99
N ALA A 544 6.58 -8.49 -32.20
CA ALA A 544 6.38 -7.52 -31.14
C ALA A 544 5.91 -6.14 -31.66
N LEU A 545 6.54 -5.61 -32.73
CA LEU A 545 6.10 -4.39 -33.41
C LEU A 545 4.63 -4.50 -33.88
N SER A 546 4.30 -5.59 -34.58
CA SER A 546 2.94 -5.84 -35.08
C SER A 546 1.90 -6.08 -33.98
N ALA A 547 2.30 -6.54 -32.80
CA ALA A 547 1.41 -6.77 -31.66
C ALA A 547 1.15 -5.51 -30.82
N LEU A 548 2.04 -4.53 -30.92
CA LEU A 548 1.97 -3.24 -30.23
C LEU A 548 1.44 -2.10 -31.13
N ASP A 549 1.01 -2.44 -32.36
CA ASP A 549 0.64 -1.52 -33.45
C ASP A 549 1.73 -0.47 -33.76
N LEU A 550 3.02 -0.78 -33.54
CA LEU A 550 4.16 0.15 -33.67
C LEU A 550 4.79 0.14 -35.06
#